data_AF-A0AAU2V7C8-F1
#
_entry.id   AF-A0AAU2V7C8-F1
#
_cell.length_a   1.000
_cell.length_b   1.000
_cell.length_c   1.000
_cell.angle_alpha   90.00
_cell.angle_beta   90.00
_cell.angle_gamma   90.00
#
_symmetry.space_group_name_H-M   'P 1'
#
loop_
_entity.id
_entity.type
_entity.pdbx_description
1 polymer ?
#
loop_
_entity_poly.entity_id
_entity_poly.type
_entity_poly.pdbx_seq_one_letter_code
_entity_poly.pdbx_strand_id
1 'polypeptide(L)'
;MTVTRNLTRRFIVSAVVAGTLGSSPAAFAATASQPSPAAKTAAAAQPQVLQRGMNVVGFNAATAKAHGYKIVTYANGDQQSVPVDPKSKLPKSPILHRGMQPLNSDYDRVVGNCGVSWISVRQTAASQVQVGSGFTVSSPAISYNWTISLSDRNGTSHQSSSGGLWFKESWGRVWNNLNQHGYTFDYVSSGLAELANGTVCYAGRPNVSISGLS
;
A
#
# COMPACT_ATOMS: atom_id res chain seq x y z
N MET A 1 -23.79 0.62 26.02
CA MET A 1 -23.24 -0.42 26.90
C MET A 1 -21.76 -0.14 27.09
N THR A 2 -21.41 0.34 28.28
CA THR A 2 -20.05 0.78 28.64
C THR A 2 -19.35 -0.38 29.35
N VAL A 3 -18.21 -0.83 28.83
CA VAL A 3 -17.36 -1.81 29.51
C VAL A 3 -15.98 -1.22 29.69
N THR A 4 -15.77 -0.67 30.89
CA THR A 4 -14.49 -0.18 31.40
C THR A 4 -13.69 -1.38 31.91
N ARG A 5 -12.48 -1.61 31.40
CA ARG A 5 -11.55 -2.59 31.99
C ARG A 5 -10.19 -1.94 32.27
N ASN A 6 -9.99 -1.68 33.57
CA ASN A 6 -8.72 -1.41 34.24
C ASN A 6 -7.81 -2.64 34.14
N LEU A 7 -6.53 -2.47 33.82
CA LEU A 7 -5.49 -3.48 34.09
C LEU A 7 -4.12 -2.81 34.37
N THR A 8 -3.92 -2.56 35.66
CA THR A 8 -2.77 -2.91 36.49
C THR A 8 -1.35 -2.80 35.90
N ARG A 9 -0.67 -1.71 36.28
CA ARG A 9 0.80 -1.55 36.29
C ARG A 9 1.49 -2.67 37.08
N ARG A 10 2.56 -3.23 36.54
CA ARG A 10 3.61 -3.91 37.32
C ARG A 10 4.96 -3.28 36.99
N PHE A 11 5.55 -2.64 37.98
CA PHE A 11 6.95 -2.22 37.99
C PHE A 11 7.82 -3.43 38.33
N ILE A 12 8.87 -3.68 37.54
CA ILE A 12 9.95 -4.58 37.92
C ILE A 12 11.21 -3.72 38.05
N VAL A 13 11.66 -3.61 39.30
CA VAL A 13 12.95 -3.07 39.72
C VAL A 13 13.96 -4.22 39.61
N SER A 14 15.14 -4.01 39.03
CA SER A 14 16.23 -4.99 39.11
C SER A 14 17.60 -4.34 39.17
N ALA A 15 18.17 -4.48 40.37
CA ALA A 15 19.56 -4.67 40.78
C ALA A 15 20.71 -4.01 40.01
N VAL A 16 21.34 -3.03 40.68
CA VAL A 16 22.72 -2.58 40.48
C VAL A 16 23.67 -3.65 41.05
N VAL A 17 24.60 -4.15 40.25
CA VAL A 17 25.75 -4.95 40.72
C VAL A 17 27.00 -4.11 40.59
N ALA A 18 27.60 -3.77 41.74
CA ALA A 18 28.90 -3.13 41.86
C ALA A 18 29.98 -4.24 41.84
N GLY A 19 30.91 -4.16 40.87
CA GLY A 19 32.02 -5.10 40.70
C GLY A 19 33.37 -4.39 40.69
N THR A 20 34.11 -4.61 41.76
CA THR A 20 35.53 -4.34 42.08
C THR A 20 36.52 -3.96 40.97
N LEU A 21 37.33 -2.94 41.29
CA LEU A 21 38.55 -2.52 40.62
C LEU A 21 39.70 -3.50 40.89
N GLY A 22 40.33 -4.02 39.84
CA GLY A 22 41.61 -4.73 39.90
C GLY A 22 42.61 -4.06 38.95
N SER A 23 43.63 -3.41 39.50
CA SER A 23 44.72 -2.78 38.76
C SER A 23 45.82 -3.79 38.44
N SER A 24 46.04 -4.05 37.15
CA SER A 24 47.22 -4.77 36.64
C SER A 24 48.06 -3.80 35.78
N PRO A 25 49.39 -3.78 35.92
CA PRO A 25 50.27 -2.99 35.05
C PRO A 25 50.41 -3.68 33.69
N ALA A 26 49.96 -3.01 32.62
CA ALA A 26 50.12 -3.48 31.24
C ALA A 26 51.50 -3.07 30.69
N ALA A 27 52.21 -4.06 30.12
CA ALA A 27 53.38 -3.85 29.29
C ALA A 27 52.97 -3.19 27.97
N PHE A 28 53.66 -2.11 27.59
CA PHE A 28 53.46 -1.43 26.31
C PHE A 28 54.11 -2.25 25.18
N ALA A 29 53.34 -3.16 24.58
CA ALA A 29 53.68 -3.72 23.28
C ALA A 29 53.26 -2.71 22.20
N ALA A 30 54.21 -2.27 21.37
CA ALA A 30 53.96 -1.40 20.24
C ALA A 30 53.17 -2.16 19.17
N THR A 31 51.84 -2.08 19.23
CA THR A 31 50.94 -2.60 18.21
C THR A 31 51.04 -1.70 16.98
N ALA A 32 51.61 -2.24 15.90
CA ALA A 32 51.55 -1.62 14.59
C ALA A 32 50.08 -1.37 14.23
N SER A 33 49.74 -0.12 13.96
CA SER A 33 48.41 0.33 13.55
C SER A 33 48.01 -0.35 12.24
N GLN A 34 47.33 -1.50 12.32
CA GLN A 34 46.70 -2.08 11.14
C GLN A 34 45.59 -1.12 10.69
N PRO A 35 45.54 -0.74 9.40
CA PRO A 35 44.47 0.11 8.89
C PRO A 35 43.13 -0.58 9.18
N SER A 36 42.30 0.06 10.01
CA SER A 36 40.93 -0.39 10.25
C SER A 36 40.25 -0.64 8.91
N PRO A 37 39.73 -1.85 8.64
CA PRO A 37 38.95 -2.07 7.44
C PRO A 37 37.80 -1.07 7.46
N ALA A 38 37.79 -0.18 6.47
CA ALA A 38 36.73 0.81 6.32
C ALA A 38 35.39 0.06 6.42
N ALA A 39 34.56 0.45 7.39
CA ALA A 39 33.24 -0.14 7.57
C ALA A 39 32.52 0.00 6.23
N LYS A 40 32.29 -1.12 5.54
CA LYS A 40 31.48 -1.15 4.32
C LYS A 40 30.11 -0.59 4.71
N THR A 41 29.83 0.65 4.30
CA THR A 41 28.49 1.23 4.41
C THR A 41 27.56 0.26 3.68
N ALA A 42 26.70 -0.43 4.43
CA ALA A 42 25.73 -1.32 3.83
C ALA A 42 24.89 -0.51 2.83
N ALA A 43 24.90 -0.93 1.57
CA ALA A 43 24.08 -0.27 0.55
C ALA A 43 22.62 -0.31 1.02
N ALA A 44 21.94 0.84 0.97
CA ALA A 44 20.53 0.91 1.33
C ALA A 44 19.74 -0.06 0.46
N ALA A 45 18.93 -0.91 1.09
CA ALA A 45 18.06 -1.84 0.38
C ALA A 45 17.17 -1.08 -0.61
N GLN A 46 17.14 -1.53 -1.86
CA GLN A 46 16.29 -0.94 -2.89
C GLN A 46 14.82 -1.19 -2.56
N PRO A 47 13.93 -0.21 -2.75
CA PRO A 47 12.50 -0.39 -2.58
C PRO A 47 11.99 -1.53 -3.47
N GLN A 48 11.20 -2.43 -2.90
CA GLN A 48 10.49 -3.45 -3.66
C GLN A 48 9.14 -2.87 -4.09
N VAL A 49 8.92 -2.74 -5.40
CA VAL A 49 7.70 -2.16 -5.97
C VAL A 49 6.99 -3.21 -6.81
N LEU A 50 5.70 -3.42 -6.55
CA LEU A 50 4.84 -4.22 -7.40
C LEU A 50 3.67 -3.38 -7.91
N GLN A 51 3.36 -3.55 -9.18
CA GLN A 51 2.21 -2.94 -9.84
C GLN A 51 1.23 -4.01 -10.34
N ARG A 52 -0.06 -3.66 -10.34
CA ARG A 52 -1.16 -4.48 -10.86
C ARG A 52 -2.19 -3.59 -11.53
N GLY A 53 -2.94 -4.15 -12.47
CA GLY A 53 -4.05 -3.41 -13.08
C GLY A 53 -5.18 -3.06 -12.11
N MET A 54 -5.80 -1.90 -12.31
CA MET A 54 -7.12 -1.60 -11.77
C MET A 54 -8.20 -1.98 -12.76
N ASN A 55 -9.25 -2.63 -12.27
CA ASN A 55 -10.33 -3.13 -13.11
C ASN A 55 -11.65 -2.44 -12.75
N VAL A 56 -12.47 -2.16 -13.75
CA VAL A 56 -13.86 -1.74 -13.54
C VAL A 56 -14.62 -2.88 -12.86
N VAL A 57 -15.30 -2.58 -11.76
CA VAL A 57 -16.14 -3.55 -11.03
C VAL A 57 -17.61 -3.15 -10.97
N GLY A 58 -17.93 -1.93 -11.38
CA GLY A 58 -19.30 -1.43 -11.37
C GLY A 58 -19.41 0.03 -11.77
N PHE A 59 -20.63 0.56 -11.67
CA PHE A 59 -20.94 1.96 -11.93
C PHE A 59 -21.87 2.53 -10.85
N ASN A 60 -21.56 3.73 -10.35
CA ASN A 60 -22.44 4.52 -9.51
C ASN A 60 -23.33 5.42 -10.40
N ALA A 61 -24.61 5.04 -10.53
CA ALA A 61 -25.57 5.75 -11.36
C ALA A 61 -25.83 7.20 -10.90
N ALA A 62 -25.81 7.47 -9.60
CA ALA A 62 -26.05 8.81 -9.07
C ALA A 62 -24.91 9.76 -9.46
N THR A 63 -23.66 9.31 -9.30
CA THR A 63 -22.46 10.05 -9.72
C THR A 63 -22.44 10.24 -11.23
N ALA A 64 -22.66 9.18 -12.01
CA ALA A 64 -22.73 9.28 -13.47
C ALA A 64 -23.74 10.35 -13.91
N LYS A 65 -24.97 10.30 -13.38
CA LYS A 65 -26.02 11.28 -13.69
C LYS A 65 -25.63 12.70 -13.29
N ALA A 66 -25.07 12.89 -12.09
CA ALA A 66 -24.66 14.20 -11.58
C ALA A 66 -23.59 14.88 -12.46
N HIS A 67 -22.79 14.09 -13.17
CA HIS A 67 -21.72 14.58 -14.05
C HIS A 67 -22.04 14.46 -15.55
N GLY A 68 -23.31 14.27 -15.92
CA GLY A 68 -23.73 14.29 -17.33
C GLY A 68 -23.49 12.99 -18.09
N TYR A 69 -23.45 11.85 -17.39
CA TYR A 69 -23.34 10.52 -17.96
C TYR A 69 -24.61 9.69 -17.72
N LYS A 70 -24.79 8.66 -18.56
CA LYS A 70 -25.77 7.60 -18.39
C LYS A 70 -25.09 6.25 -18.50
N ILE A 71 -25.53 5.28 -17.69
CA ILE A 71 -25.07 3.90 -17.79
C ILE A 71 -25.94 3.19 -18.83
N VAL A 72 -25.31 2.67 -19.87
CA VAL A 72 -25.95 1.84 -20.90
C VAL A 72 -25.66 0.39 -20.57
N THR A 73 -26.70 -0.44 -20.57
CA THR A 73 -26.57 -1.90 -20.53
C THR A 73 -26.83 -2.44 -21.93
N TYR A 74 -25.88 -3.21 -22.46
CA TYR A 74 -25.96 -3.81 -23.78
C TYR A 74 -26.73 -5.14 -23.74
N ALA A 75 -27.10 -5.66 -24.92
CA ALA A 75 -27.87 -6.90 -25.04
C ALA A 75 -27.16 -8.13 -24.45
N ASN A 76 -25.83 -8.15 -24.44
CA ASN A 76 -25.02 -9.20 -23.81
C ASN A 76 -24.88 -9.04 -22.28
N GLY A 77 -25.46 -7.98 -21.70
CA GLY A 77 -25.38 -7.64 -20.28
C GLY A 77 -24.16 -6.81 -19.89
N ASP A 78 -23.29 -6.46 -20.84
CA ASP A 78 -22.18 -5.56 -20.58
C ASP A 78 -22.69 -4.17 -20.22
N GLN A 79 -21.90 -3.43 -19.45
CA GLN A 79 -22.25 -2.08 -19.02
C GLN A 79 -21.18 -1.07 -19.40
N GLN A 80 -21.58 0.13 -19.81
CA GLN A 80 -20.69 1.26 -20.06
C GLN A 80 -21.36 2.56 -19.63
N SER A 81 -20.64 3.41 -18.90
CA SER A 81 -21.01 4.81 -18.70
C SER A 81 -20.60 5.66 -19.91
N VAL A 82 -21.58 6.35 -20.51
CA VAL A 82 -21.41 7.19 -21.70
C VAL A 82 -21.96 8.60 -21.44
N PRO A 83 -21.38 9.65 -22.05
CA PRO A 83 -21.93 10.99 -21.97
C PRO A 83 -23.39 11.04 -22.46
N VAL A 84 -24.23 11.83 -21.79
CA VAL A 84 -25.64 12.03 -22.20
C VAL A 84 -25.72 12.84 -23.49
N ASP A 85 -24.93 13.91 -23.59
CA ASP A 85 -24.79 14.70 -24.82
C ASP A 85 -23.71 14.06 -25.72
N PRO A 86 -24.05 13.52 -26.89
CA PRO A 86 -23.08 12.95 -27.81
C PRO A 86 -22.11 13.98 -28.41
N LYS A 87 -22.43 15.28 -28.32
CA LYS A 87 -21.54 16.38 -28.74
C LYS A 87 -20.54 16.77 -27.66
N SER A 88 -20.69 16.25 -26.45
CA SER A 88 -19.75 16.46 -25.36
C SER A 88 -18.40 15.83 -25.67
N LYS A 89 -17.30 16.49 -25.27
CA LYS A 89 -15.93 15.97 -25.38
C LYS A 89 -15.57 14.99 -24.26
N LEU A 90 -16.54 14.63 -23.41
CA LEU A 90 -16.33 13.71 -22.29
C LEU A 90 -16.01 12.30 -22.80
N PRO A 91 -15.00 11.61 -22.25
CA PRO A 91 -14.65 10.26 -22.68
C PRO A 91 -15.68 9.24 -22.22
N LYS A 92 -15.88 8.17 -23.00
CA LYS A 92 -16.64 7.00 -22.55
C LYS A 92 -15.81 6.21 -21.55
N SER A 93 -16.48 5.62 -20.56
CA SER A 93 -15.82 4.68 -19.65
C SER A 93 -15.42 3.37 -20.35
N PRO A 94 -14.50 2.58 -19.77
CA PRO A 94 -14.27 1.21 -20.18
C PRO A 94 -15.55 0.36 -20.05
N ILE A 95 -15.69 -0.67 -20.88
CA ILE A 95 -16.81 -1.61 -20.80
C ILE A 95 -16.57 -2.56 -19.64
N LEU A 96 -17.58 -2.72 -18.78
CA LEU A 96 -17.67 -3.78 -17.78
C LEU A 96 -18.34 -4.97 -18.43
N HIS A 97 -17.59 -6.06 -18.59
CA HIS A 97 -18.12 -7.28 -19.16
C HIS A 97 -18.85 -8.12 -18.11
N ARG A 98 -20.06 -8.60 -18.43
CA ARG A 98 -20.83 -9.41 -17.50
C ARG A 98 -20.17 -10.77 -17.28
N GLY A 99 -20.05 -11.19 -16.02
CA GLY A 99 -19.55 -12.53 -15.67
C GLY A 99 -18.04 -12.69 -15.79
N MET A 100 -17.30 -11.66 -16.26
CA MET A 100 -15.85 -11.63 -16.07
C MET A 100 -15.58 -11.20 -14.63
N GLN A 101 -15.19 -12.15 -13.79
CA GLN A 101 -14.37 -11.78 -12.64
C GLN A 101 -13.14 -11.02 -13.19
N PRO A 102 -12.66 -9.98 -12.51
CA PRO A 102 -11.43 -9.32 -12.91
C PRO A 102 -10.34 -10.37 -13.07
N LEU A 103 -10.04 -10.73 -14.32
CA LEU A 103 -9.05 -11.73 -14.69
C LEU A 103 -7.69 -11.12 -14.39
N ASN A 104 -7.30 -11.21 -13.13
CA ASN A 104 -5.95 -10.97 -12.67
C ASN A 104 -5.10 -12.25 -12.82
N SER A 105 -5.46 -13.12 -13.77
CA SER A 105 -4.79 -14.40 -14.01
C SER A 105 -3.46 -14.24 -14.74
N ASP A 106 -3.23 -13.11 -15.43
CA ASP A 106 -1.88 -12.74 -15.86
C ASP A 106 -1.21 -11.95 -14.73
N TYR A 107 -0.37 -12.64 -13.97
CA TYR A 107 0.48 -12.08 -12.92
C TYR A 107 1.41 -10.94 -13.40
N ASP A 108 1.37 -10.58 -14.68
CA ASP A 108 2.23 -9.57 -15.31
C ASP A 108 1.46 -8.38 -15.93
N ARG A 109 0.11 -8.37 -15.94
CA ARG A 109 -0.61 -7.23 -16.51
C ARG A 109 -0.60 -6.04 -15.53
N VAL A 110 0.37 -5.15 -15.76
CA VAL A 110 0.57 -3.93 -14.99
C VAL A 110 -0.60 -2.95 -15.14
N VAL A 111 -1.25 -2.93 -16.30
CA VAL A 111 -2.34 -1.98 -16.62
C VAL A 111 -3.66 -2.74 -16.81
N GLY A 112 -4.64 -2.42 -15.97
CA GLY A 112 -6.01 -2.91 -16.07
C GLY A 112 -6.87 -1.93 -16.86
N ASN A 113 -8.12 -2.31 -17.15
CA ASN A 113 -8.99 -1.49 -17.99
C ASN A 113 -9.39 -0.14 -17.37
N CYS A 114 -9.13 0.08 -16.08
CA CYS A 114 -9.36 1.37 -15.42
C CYS A 114 -8.07 2.07 -14.95
N GLY A 115 -6.92 1.41 -14.95
CA GLY A 115 -5.68 2.03 -14.47
C GLY A 115 -4.68 1.05 -13.88
N VAL A 116 -3.83 1.56 -12.99
CA VAL A 116 -2.74 0.86 -12.33
C VAL A 116 -2.80 1.12 -10.82
N SER A 117 -2.64 0.08 -10.02
CA SER A 117 -2.39 0.15 -8.58
C SER A 117 -0.98 -0.30 -8.26
N TRP A 118 -0.42 0.20 -7.17
CA TRP A 118 0.94 -0.14 -6.76
C TRP A 118 1.10 -0.19 -5.24
N ILE A 119 2.07 -0.98 -4.80
CA ILE A 119 2.60 -0.98 -3.44
C ILE A 119 4.12 -1.02 -3.51
N SER A 120 4.77 -0.26 -2.63
CA SER A 120 6.22 -0.14 -2.49
C SER A 120 6.58 -0.33 -1.04
N VAL A 121 7.55 -1.19 -0.75
CA VAL A 121 8.04 -1.43 0.61
C VAL A 121 9.55 -1.19 0.62
N ARG A 122 10.01 -0.44 1.61
CA ARG A 122 11.42 -0.15 1.85
C ARG A 122 11.73 -0.33 3.33
N GLN A 123 12.74 -1.13 3.66
CA GLN A 123 13.25 -1.21 5.02
C GLN A 123 13.98 0.09 5.39
N THR A 124 13.64 0.67 6.54
CA THR A 124 14.24 1.91 7.06
C THR A 124 15.09 1.67 8.31
N ALA A 125 14.82 0.60 9.07
CA ALA A 125 15.65 0.12 10.18
C ALA A 125 15.51 -1.40 10.34
N ALA A 126 16.19 -2.00 11.33
CA ALA A 126 16.21 -3.45 11.58
C ALA A 126 14.81 -4.10 11.55
N SER A 127 13.85 -3.45 12.22
CA SER A 127 12.45 -3.89 12.34
C SER A 127 11.46 -2.80 11.93
N GLN A 128 11.89 -1.85 11.09
CA GLN A 128 11.03 -0.77 10.58
C GLN A 128 11.02 -0.72 9.06
N VAL A 129 9.83 -0.49 8.52
CA VAL A 129 9.61 -0.27 7.10
C VAL A 129 8.87 1.04 6.84
N GLN A 130 9.09 1.54 5.64
CA GLN A 130 8.28 2.52 4.97
C GLN A 130 7.46 1.79 3.90
N VAL A 131 6.15 2.00 3.90
CA VAL A 131 5.26 1.48 2.86
C VAL A 131 4.64 2.63 2.10
N GLY A 132 4.81 2.65 0.79
CA GLY A 132 4.07 3.50 -0.13
C GLY A 132 2.99 2.69 -0.85
N SER A 133 1.82 3.25 -1.05
CA SER A 133 0.82 2.64 -1.95
C SER A 133 -0.04 3.70 -2.60
N GLY A 134 -0.60 3.37 -3.76
CA GLY A 134 -1.44 4.28 -4.51
C GLY A 134 -1.96 3.69 -5.81
N PHE A 135 -2.48 4.58 -6.63
CA PHE A 135 -3.00 4.23 -7.94
C PHE A 135 -2.97 5.41 -8.92
N THR A 136 -3.15 5.07 -10.19
CA THR A 136 -3.42 5.99 -11.30
C THR A 136 -4.58 5.41 -12.11
N VAL A 137 -5.58 6.21 -12.43
CA VAL A 137 -6.78 5.83 -13.18
C VAL A 137 -6.85 6.55 -14.51
N SER A 138 -7.58 5.98 -15.48
CA SER A 138 -7.69 6.51 -16.85
C SER A 138 -8.63 7.72 -16.99
N SER A 139 -9.31 8.14 -15.92
CA SER A 139 -10.18 9.31 -15.94
C SER A 139 -10.23 9.96 -14.56
N PRO A 140 -10.61 11.24 -14.45
CA PRO A 140 -10.70 11.96 -13.19
C PRO A 140 -11.49 11.22 -12.10
N ALA A 141 -10.87 11.00 -10.94
CA ALA A 141 -11.50 10.42 -9.77
C ALA A 141 -12.11 11.49 -8.87
N ILE A 142 -13.29 11.21 -8.33
CA ILE A 142 -13.99 12.06 -7.37
C ILE A 142 -13.72 11.64 -5.93
N SER A 143 -13.57 10.34 -5.67
CA SER A 143 -13.37 9.78 -4.35
C SER A 143 -12.56 8.48 -4.40
N TYR A 144 -12.02 8.08 -3.25
CA TYR A 144 -11.32 6.81 -3.10
C TYR A 144 -11.47 6.24 -1.70
N ASN A 145 -11.29 4.92 -1.61
CA ASN A 145 -11.14 4.19 -0.35
C ASN A 145 -10.04 3.14 -0.53
N TRP A 146 -9.01 3.21 0.30
CA TRP A 146 -7.80 2.40 0.16
C TRP A 146 -7.41 1.79 1.49
N THR A 147 -7.08 0.51 1.49
CA THR A 147 -6.59 -0.24 2.66
C THR A 147 -5.46 -1.15 2.21
N ILE A 148 -4.31 -1.01 2.87
CA ILE A 148 -3.21 -1.97 2.81
C ILE A 148 -3.23 -2.86 4.06
N SER A 149 -2.79 -4.09 3.89
CA SER A 149 -2.57 -5.05 4.96
C SER A 149 -1.10 -5.41 4.99
N LEU A 150 -0.55 -5.41 6.20
CA LEU A 150 0.85 -5.69 6.49
C LEU A 150 0.87 -6.95 7.35
N SER A 151 1.27 -8.08 6.76
CA SER A 151 1.27 -9.37 7.44
C SER A 151 2.70 -9.77 7.77
N ASP A 152 2.98 -10.12 9.02
CA ASP A 152 4.28 -10.57 9.48
C ASP A 152 4.15 -11.70 10.52
N ARG A 153 5.23 -12.06 11.21
CA ARG A 153 5.21 -13.12 12.24
C ARG A 153 4.31 -12.81 13.44
N ASN A 154 4.01 -11.54 13.70
CA ASN A 154 3.26 -11.09 14.87
C ASN A 154 1.77 -10.85 14.56
N GLY A 155 1.36 -10.97 13.30
CA GLY A 155 -0.04 -10.89 12.89
C GLY A 155 -0.22 -10.06 11.62
N THR A 156 -1.41 -9.49 11.46
CA THR A 156 -1.72 -8.59 10.34
C THR A 156 -2.21 -7.25 10.88
N SER A 157 -1.60 -6.16 10.43
CA SER A 157 -2.06 -4.80 10.68
C SER A 157 -2.59 -4.16 9.40
N HIS A 158 -3.37 -3.09 9.54
CA HIS A 158 -4.00 -2.42 8.41
C HIS A 158 -3.71 -0.92 8.44
N GLN A 159 -3.51 -0.33 7.27
CA GLN A 159 -3.48 1.11 7.11
C GLN A 159 -4.53 1.51 6.07
N SER A 160 -5.47 2.35 6.47
CA SER A 160 -6.54 2.81 5.62
C SER A 160 -6.45 4.32 5.33
N SER A 161 -6.97 4.71 4.17
CA SER A 161 -7.08 6.10 3.75
C SER A 161 -8.25 6.22 2.81
N SER A 162 -9.06 7.27 2.98
CA SER A 162 -10.19 7.55 2.12
C SER A 162 -10.38 9.06 2.01
N GLY A 163 -11.02 9.51 0.94
CA GLY A 163 -11.35 10.92 0.78
C GLY A 163 -11.76 11.28 -0.63
N GLY A 164 -11.99 12.58 -0.85
CA GLY A 164 -12.21 13.12 -2.19
C GLY A 164 -10.89 13.29 -2.95
N LEU A 165 -10.96 13.18 -4.29
CA LEU A 165 -9.81 13.40 -5.19
C LEU A 165 -9.93 14.65 -6.05
N TRP A 166 -11.08 15.33 -6.04
CA TRP A 166 -11.27 16.62 -6.70
C TRP A 166 -10.85 16.54 -8.18
N PHE A 167 -11.28 15.47 -8.86
CA PHE A 167 -11.00 15.22 -10.28
C PHE A 167 -9.52 14.94 -10.60
N LYS A 168 -8.71 14.51 -9.62
CA LYS A 168 -7.35 13.99 -9.88
C LYS A 168 -7.39 12.56 -10.40
N GLU A 169 -6.41 12.20 -11.23
CA GLU A 169 -6.29 10.87 -11.82
C GLU A 169 -5.37 9.93 -11.03
N SER A 170 -4.77 10.43 -9.95
CA SER A 170 -3.83 9.65 -9.15
C SER A 170 -3.95 9.98 -7.68
N TRP A 171 -3.67 8.98 -6.86
CA TRP A 171 -3.52 9.10 -5.43
C TRP A 171 -2.36 8.24 -4.95
N GLY A 172 -1.66 8.69 -3.92
CA GLY A 172 -0.64 7.89 -3.25
C GLY A 172 -0.38 8.39 -1.85
N ARG A 173 0.05 7.49 -0.98
CA ARG A 173 0.42 7.78 0.40
C ARG A 173 1.60 6.94 0.84
N VAL A 174 2.40 7.51 1.72
CA VAL A 174 3.51 6.83 2.39
C VAL A 174 3.22 6.76 3.89
N TRP A 175 3.36 5.57 4.45
CA TRP A 175 3.36 5.29 5.88
C TRP A 175 4.78 4.98 6.33
N ASN A 176 5.25 5.67 7.36
CA ASN A 176 6.63 5.58 7.85
C ASN A 176 6.67 4.86 9.20
N ASN A 177 7.85 4.33 9.53
CA ASN A 177 8.17 3.76 10.84
C ASN A 177 7.16 2.65 11.25
N LEU A 178 6.71 1.86 10.27
CA LEU A 178 5.86 0.70 10.54
C LEU A 178 6.74 -0.42 11.04
N ASN A 179 6.38 -0.99 12.20
CA ASN A 179 7.14 -2.09 12.77
C ASN A 179 6.74 -3.40 12.09
N GLN A 180 7.73 -4.16 11.63
CA GLN A 180 7.56 -5.48 11.03
C GLN A 180 8.70 -6.43 11.41
N HIS A 181 8.40 -7.72 11.52
CA HIS A 181 9.36 -8.73 11.98
C HIS A 181 9.45 -9.96 11.09
N GLY A 182 10.67 -10.39 10.78
CA GLY A 182 10.96 -11.60 10.03
C GLY A 182 10.61 -11.49 8.55
N TYR A 183 9.80 -12.45 8.09
CA TYR A 183 9.26 -12.45 6.73
C TYR A 183 7.95 -11.70 6.73
N THR A 184 7.76 -10.80 5.76
CA THR A 184 6.53 -10.01 5.62
C THR A 184 5.85 -10.28 4.29
N PHE A 185 4.54 -10.12 4.29
CA PHE A 185 3.68 -10.18 3.13
C PHE A 185 2.70 -9.01 3.17
N ASP A 186 3.01 -7.98 2.40
CA ASP A 186 2.27 -6.73 2.37
C ASP A 186 1.46 -6.65 1.09
N TYR A 187 0.19 -6.24 1.18
CA TYR A 187 -0.69 -6.19 0.02
C TYR A 187 -1.80 -5.16 0.15
N VAL A 188 -2.32 -4.69 -0.99
CA VAL A 188 -3.55 -3.90 -1.01
C VAL A 188 -4.73 -4.84 -0.82
N SER A 189 -5.36 -4.80 0.35
CA SER A 189 -6.51 -5.65 0.68
C SER A 189 -7.83 -5.12 0.14
N SER A 190 -7.95 -3.80 0.04
CA SER A 190 -9.09 -3.13 -0.59
C SER A 190 -8.61 -1.84 -1.22
N GLY A 191 -8.97 -1.59 -2.47
CA GLY A 191 -8.59 -0.35 -3.15
C GLY A 191 -9.65 0.01 -4.17
N LEU A 192 -10.37 1.09 -3.90
CA LEU A 192 -11.48 1.58 -4.72
C LEU A 192 -11.21 3.04 -5.11
N ALA A 193 -11.49 3.35 -6.37
CA ALA A 193 -11.56 4.71 -6.89
C ALA A 193 -12.89 4.89 -7.63
N GLU A 194 -13.60 5.96 -7.32
CA GLU A 194 -14.82 6.33 -8.04
C GLU A 194 -14.52 7.48 -8.98
N LEU A 195 -14.84 7.29 -10.26
CA LEU A 195 -14.57 8.25 -11.32
C LEU A 195 -15.74 9.21 -11.52
N ALA A 196 -15.46 10.38 -12.09
CA ALA A 196 -16.48 11.38 -12.39
C ALA A 196 -17.59 10.87 -13.32
N ASN A 197 -17.27 9.91 -14.20
CA ASN A 197 -18.27 9.24 -15.04
C ASN A 197 -19.07 8.15 -14.31
N GLY A 198 -18.91 8.02 -12.99
CA GLY A 198 -19.52 7.01 -12.14
C GLY A 198 -18.86 5.64 -12.22
N THR A 199 -17.77 5.44 -12.97
CA THR A 199 -17.06 4.16 -13.00
C THR A 199 -16.44 3.87 -11.63
N VAL A 200 -16.61 2.65 -11.12
CA VAL A 200 -15.98 2.18 -9.88
C VAL A 200 -14.85 1.22 -10.23
N CYS A 201 -13.64 1.59 -9.83
CA CYS A 201 -12.43 0.86 -10.16
C CYS A 201 -11.81 0.22 -8.93
N TYR A 202 -11.50 -1.06 -9.04
CA TYR A 202 -10.94 -1.85 -7.96
C TYR A 202 -9.49 -2.24 -8.24
N ALA A 203 -8.65 -2.16 -7.22
CA ALA A 203 -7.24 -2.53 -7.30
C ALA A 203 -7.04 -4.03 -7.50
N GLY A 204 -6.14 -4.41 -8.40
CA GLY A 204 -5.73 -5.80 -8.61
C GLY A 204 -4.87 -6.42 -7.49
N ARG A 205 -5.03 -5.96 -6.24
CA ARG A 205 -4.34 -6.47 -5.03
C ARG A 205 -2.82 -6.66 -5.20
N PRO A 206 -2.05 -5.62 -5.61
CA PRO A 206 -0.59 -5.73 -5.66
C PRO A 206 -0.04 -6.09 -4.27
N ASN A 207 1.00 -6.92 -4.26
CA ASN A 207 1.63 -7.43 -3.06
C ASN A 207 3.16 -7.41 -3.17
N VAL A 208 3.84 -7.32 -2.03
CA VAL A 208 5.29 -7.37 -1.93
C VAL A 208 5.63 -8.24 -0.71
N SER A 209 6.71 -9.00 -0.83
CA SER A 209 7.28 -9.75 0.29
C SER A 209 8.73 -9.35 0.48
N ILE A 210 9.12 -9.10 1.72
CA ILE A 210 10.52 -8.88 2.08
C ILE A 210 10.93 -9.87 3.18
N SER A 211 12.19 -10.27 3.15
CA SER A 211 12.80 -11.14 4.15
C SER A 211 13.99 -10.45 4.79
N GLY A 212 14.34 -10.84 6.01
CA GLY A 212 15.53 -10.34 6.69
C GLY A 212 15.29 -9.14 7.59
N LEU A 213 14.04 -8.89 8.00
CA LEU A 213 13.77 -7.98 9.11
C LEU A 213 14.12 -8.71 10.42
N SER A 214 15.12 -8.19 11.14
CA SER A 214 15.65 -8.75 12.40
C SER A 214 15.01 -8.08 13.62
#